data_AF-A0A3D3MRM2-F1
#
_entry.id   AF-A0A3D3MRM2-F1
#
_cell.length_a   1.000
_cell.length_b   1.000
_cell.length_c   1.000
_cell.angle_alpha   90.00
_cell.angle_beta   90.00
_cell.angle_gamma   90.00
#
_symmetry.space_group_name_H-M   'P 1'
#
loop_
_entity.id
_entity.type
_entity.pdbx_description
1 polymer ?
#
loop_
_entity_poly.entity_id
_entity_poly.type
_entity_poly.pdbx_seq_one_letter_code
_entity_poly.pdbx_strand_id
1 'polypeptide(L)'
;MKVMDVTDTVECYLLPMSQEYGTVNLPYDAVLPTGATAYAISATHVTEGSHDNTATLTEIAKEGEIVAANTPMLIRRSADTYTLFALNQSTGTAKTAETNLLKGTKDKSIQNSANYYVLGLNNNTNSDQYNKLGFWRTNNSKIGNWRAYLDLTGTTSNAKGFILSWDTFAPTGISQVETTQGKVNTPWYTLDGRELGTKPSQRGVYIHNGKKVIISNQ
;
A
#
# COMPACT_ATOMS: atom_id res chain seq x y z
N MET A 1 -31.87 -8.48 -30.78
CA MET A 1 -30.88 -7.52 -30.22
C MET A 1 -31.59 -6.80 -29.09
N LYS A 2 -31.33 -7.20 -27.84
CA LYS A 2 -32.05 -6.64 -26.68
C LYS A 2 -31.43 -5.27 -26.39
N VAL A 3 -32.13 -4.22 -26.81
CA VAL A 3 -31.80 -2.84 -26.48
C VAL A 3 -31.91 -2.73 -24.96
N MET A 4 -30.80 -2.43 -24.28
CA MET A 4 -30.82 -2.14 -22.85
C MET A 4 -31.63 -0.84 -22.67
N ASP A 5 -32.69 -0.95 -21.88
CA ASP A 5 -33.57 0.17 -21.52
C ASP A 5 -32.77 1.16 -20.68
N VAL A 6 -32.66 2.40 -21.15
CA VAL A 6 -31.87 3.46 -20.51
C VAL A 6 -32.61 4.06 -19.30
N THR A 7 -33.71 3.43 -18.88
CA THR A 7 -34.48 3.81 -17.69
C THR A 7 -34.27 2.89 -16.49
N ASP A 8 -33.49 1.80 -16.64
CA ASP A 8 -32.89 1.15 -15.48
C ASP A 8 -31.84 2.11 -14.92
N THR A 9 -32.25 2.96 -13.98
CA THR A 9 -31.33 3.52 -12.99
C THR A 9 -30.59 2.34 -12.40
N VAL A 10 -29.41 2.05 -12.95
CA VAL A 10 -28.40 1.23 -12.29
C VAL A 10 -28.16 1.98 -11.00
N GLU A 11 -28.80 1.53 -9.93
CA GLU A 11 -28.54 2.00 -8.59
C GLU A 11 -27.02 1.97 -8.45
N CYS A 12 -26.45 3.16 -8.47
CA CYS A 12 -25.02 3.31 -8.50
C CYS A 12 -24.52 2.59 -7.25
N TYR A 13 -23.78 1.50 -7.45
CA TYR A 13 -23.50 0.53 -6.39
C TYR A 13 -22.81 1.30 -5.27
N LEU A 14 -23.57 1.62 -4.20
CA LEU A 14 -23.04 2.20 -3.00
C LEU A 14 -22.13 1.14 -2.42
N LEU A 15 -20.84 1.22 -2.74
CA LEU A 15 -19.86 0.50 -1.96
C LEU A 15 -19.99 1.06 -0.55
N PRO A 16 -20.20 0.23 0.49
CA PRO A 16 -20.00 0.66 1.86
C PRO A 16 -18.50 0.90 2.06
N MET A 17 -18.00 2.01 1.52
CA MET A 17 -16.63 2.50 1.70
C MET A 17 -16.60 3.30 3.00
N SER A 18 -16.82 2.64 4.14
CA SER A 18 -16.57 3.26 5.45
C SER A 18 -15.08 3.59 5.68
N GLN A 19 -14.25 3.47 4.64
CA GLN A 19 -12.80 3.56 4.60
C GLN A 19 -12.40 4.21 3.27
N GLU A 20 -11.30 4.96 3.27
CA GLU A 20 -10.72 5.70 2.14
C GLU A 20 -10.48 4.86 0.85
N TYR A 21 -10.49 3.53 0.97
CA TYR A 21 -10.15 2.59 -0.11
C TYR A 21 -11.21 1.51 -0.32
N GLY A 22 -11.33 1.06 -1.56
CA GLY A 22 -12.20 -0.06 -1.94
C GLY A 22 -11.75 -0.71 -3.24
N THR A 23 -12.26 -1.91 -3.53
CA THR A 23 -12.00 -2.60 -4.81
C THR A 23 -13.29 -2.86 -5.56
N VAL A 24 -13.22 -2.78 -6.88
CA VAL A 24 -14.38 -2.96 -7.76
C VAL A 24 -13.97 -3.45 -9.14
N ASN A 25 -14.88 -4.18 -9.80
CA ASN A 25 -14.81 -4.50 -11.22
C ASN A 25 -16.23 -4.29 -11.78
N LEU A 26 -16.42 -3.38 -12.73
CA LEU A 26 -17.74 -2.99 -13.22
C LEU A 26 -17.97 -3.48 -14.65
N PRO A 27 -19.21 -3.85 -15.05
CA PRO A 27 -19.51 -4.32 -16.40
C PRO A 27 -19.68 -3.19 -17.44
N TYR A 28 -19.44 -1.94 -17.05
CA TYR A 28 -19.63 -0.75 -17.87
C TYR A 28 -18.48 0.24 -17.67
N ASP A 29 -18.29 1.13 -18.63
CA ASP A 29 -17.36 2.25 -18.55
C ASP A 29 -17.80 3.21 -17.45
N ALA A 30 -16.94 3.46 -16.47
CA ALA A 30 -17.29 4.20 -15.26
C ALA A 30 -16.51 5.51 -15.16
N VAL A 31 -17.22 6.63 -14.97
CA VAL A 31 -16.57 7.92 -14.66
C VAL A 31 -16.21 7.99 -13.17
N LEU A 32 -14.98 8.44 -12.89
CA LEU A 32 -14.52 8.61 -11.52
C LEU A 32 -15.12 9.88 -10.89
N PRO A 33 -15.74 9.79 -9.71
CA PRO A 33 -16.30 10.96 -9.03
C PRO A 33 -15.18 11.89 -8.51
N THR A 34 -15.54 13.11 -8.13
CA THR A 34 -14.62 14.07 -7.52
C THR A 34 -13.87 13.47 -6.34
N GLY A 35 -12.56 13.69 -6.30
CA GLY A 35 -11.66 13.15 -5.28
C GLY A 35 -11.32 11.67 -5.44
N ALA A 36 -11.75 11.00 -6.50
CA ALA A 36 -11.41 9.60 -6.74
C ALA A 36 -10.11 9.45 -7.55
N THR A 37 -9.39 8.36 -7.27
CA THR A 37 -8.31 7.87 -8.13
C THR A 37 -8.41 6.35 -8.24
N ALA A 38 -8.31 5.83 -9.47
CA ALA A 38 -8.29 4.40 -9.75
C ALA A 38 -6.86 3.93 -9.99
N TYR A 39 -6.51 2.80 -9.39
CA TYR A 39 -5.19 2.17 -9.50
C TYR A 39 -5.31 0.71 -9.94
N ALA A 40 -4.36 0.30 -10.77
CA ALA A 40 -4.00 -1.08 -11.03
C ALA A 40 -2.87 -1.51 -10.10
N ILE A 41 -2.66 -2.83 -10.00
CA ILE A 41 -1.44 -3.39 -9.41
C ILE A 41 -0.55 -3.87 -10.53
N SER A 42 0.55 -3.16 -10.79
CA SER A 42 1.46 -3.49 -11.89
C SER A 42 2.50 -4.54 -11.52
N ALA A 43 2.90 -4.59 -10.25
CA ALA A 43 3.90 -5.52 -9.75
C ALA A 43 3.69 -5.85 -8.28
N THR A 44 4.34 -6.93 -7.85
CA THR A 44 4.50 -7.27 -6.43
C THR A 44 5.98 -7.48 -6.12
N HIS A 45 6.44 -7.00 -4.98
CA HIS A 45 7.79 -7.23 -4.48
C HIS A 45 7.73 -8.03 -3.18
N VAL A 46 8.58 -9.06 -3.10
CA VAL A 46 8.78 -9.86 -1.88
C VAL A 46 10.18 -9.62 -1.38
N THR A 47 10.29 -9.20 -0.13
CA THR A 47 11.59 -9.09 0.54
C THR A 47 11.77 -10.33 1.42
N GLU A 48 12.76 -11.16 1.08
CA GLU A 48 13.02 -12.40 1.82
C GLU A 48 13.28 -12.12 3.32
N GLY A 49 12.66 -12.91 4.19
CA GLY A 49 12.75 -12.72 5.64
C GLY A 49 11.98 -11.51 6.20
N SER A 50 11.27 -10.75 5.36
CA SER A 50 10.49 -9.58 5.77
C SER A 50 8.99 -9.81 5.71
N HIS A 51 8.26 -9.00 6.50
CA HIS A 51 6.80 -8.91 6.45
C HIS A 51 6.31 -7.73 5.58
N ASP A 52 7.25 -6.96 5.00
CA ASP A 52 6.98 -5.73 4.25
C ASP A 52 6.92 -5.94 2.74
N ASN A 53 6.27 -7.01 2.28
CA ASN A 53 6.03 -7.19 0.84
C ASN A 53 5.11 -6.08 0.32
N THR A 54 5.29 -5.67 -0.93
CA THR A 54 4.57 -4.54 -1.51
C THR A 54 3.83 -4.91 -2.79
N ALA A 55 2.72 -4.22 -3.03
CA ALA A 55 1.98 -4.23 -4.27
C ALA A 55 2.06 -2.83 -4.89
N THR A 56 2.69 -2.72 -6.06
CA THR A 56 2.95 -1.45 -6.74
C THR A 56 1.69 -0.94 -7.41
N LEU A 57 1.26 0.26 -7.01
CA LEU A 57 0.12 0.97 -7.56
C LEU A 57 0.55 1.78 -8.79
N THR A 58 -0.13 1.53 -9.90
CA THR A 58 -0.03 2.37 -11.11
C THR A 58 -1.39 2.99 -11.37
N GLU A 59 -1.41 4.30 -11.59
CA GLU A 59 -2.64 5.04 -11.84
C GLU A 59 -3.27 4.63 -13.17
N ILE A 60 -4.58 4.42 -13.16
CA ILE A 60 -5.40 4.18 -14.36
C ILE A 60 -6.05 5.50 -14.80
N ALA A 61 -6.69 6.17 -13.84
CA ALA A 61 -7.53 7.33 -14.08
C ALA A 61 -7.70 8.15 -12.80
N LYS A 62 -7.96 9.45 -12.97
CA LYS A 62 -8.32 10.40 -11.91
C LYS A 62 -9.78 10.84 -12.04
N GLU A 63 -10.24 11.63 -11.07
CA GLU A 63 -11.56 12.27 -11.11
C GLU A 63 -11.94 12.84 -12.49
N GLY A 64 -13.19 12.66 -12.88
CA GLY A 64 -13.73 13.08 -14.17
C GLY A 64 -13.34 12.20 -15.36
N GLU A 65 -12.30 11.35 -15.23
CA GLU A 65 -11.89 10.43 -16.27
C GLU A 65 -12.67 9.11 -16.21
N ILE A 66 -12.68 8.39 -17.33
CA ILE A 66 -13.47 7.17 -17.52
C ILE A 66 -12.54 5.96 -17.46
N VAL A 67 -12.89 4.96 -16.65
CA VAL A 67 -12.24 3.63 -16.65
C VAL A 67 -13.10 2.67 -17.46
N ALA A 68 -12.46 1.88 -18.33
CA ALA A 68 -13.15 0.94 -19.21
C ALA A 68 -13.83 -0.21 -18.45
N ALA A 69 -14.95 -0.70 -19.00
CA ALA A 69 -15.66 -1.86 -18.51
C ALA A 69 -14.74 -3.08 -18.32
N ASN A 70 -15.02 -3.88 -17.30
CA ASN A 70 -14.26 -5.08 -16.92
C ASN A 70 -12.78 -4.81 -16.59
N THR A 71 -12.45 -3.58 -16.16
CA THR A 71 -11.13 -3.23 -15.61
C THR A 71 -11.18 -3.34 -14.08
N PRO A 72 -10.54 -4.35 -13.45
CA PRO A 72 -10.52 -4.47 -12.00
C PRO A 72 -9.60 -3.41 -11.39
N MET A 73 -10.10 -2.68 -10.39
CA MET A 73 -9.38 -1.52 -9.85
C MET A 73 -9.47 -1.42 -8.33
N LEU A 74 -8.40 -0.90 -7.73
CA LEU A 74 -8.42 -0.28 -6.42
C LEU A 74 -8.86 1.18 -6.60
N ILE A 75 -9.86 1.59 -5.83
CA ILE A 75 -10.33 2.96 -5.79
C ILE A 75 -9.92 3.58 -4.46
N ARG A 76 -9.25 4.74 -4.54
CA ARG A 76 -9.02 5.63 -3.40
C ARG A 76 -9.90 6.86 -3.52
N ARG A 77 -10.48 7.28 -2.41
CA ARG A 77 -11.19 8.55 -2.25
C ARG A 77 -10.31 9.54 -1.47
N SER A 78 -10.31 10.82 -1.83
CA SER A 78 -9.69 11.87 -1.01
C SER A 78 -10.42 12.06 0.32
N ALA A 79 -9.67 12.31 1.39
CA ALA A 79 -10.17 12.39 2.77
C ALA A 79 -11.16 13.55 3.04
N ASP A 80 -11.23 14.54 2.15
CA ASP A 80 -11.94 15.80 2.40
C ASP A 80 -13.41 15.79 1.98
N THR A 81 -13.93 14.65 1.56
CA THR A 81 -15.31 14.56 1.06
C THR A 81 -16.09 13.54 1.88
N TYR A 82 -17.33 13.88 2.28
CA TYR A 82 -18.34 12.95 2.82
C TYR A 82 -19.47 12.67 1.82
N THR A 83 -19.30 13.10 0.57
CA THR A 83 -20.25 12.87 -0.52
C THR A 83 -20.38 11.37 -0.83
N LEU A 84 -21.59 10.91 -1.16
CA LEU A 84 -21.84 10.60 -2.57
C LEU A 84 -20.80 9.81 -3.37
N PHE A 85 -20.21 8.68 -2.92
CA PHE A 85 -19.22 7.97 -3.75
C PHE A 85 -19.90 7.03 -4.75
N ALA A 86 -20.17 7.54 -5.95
CA ALA A 86 -20.91 6.88 -7.01
C ALA A 86 -20.04 6.70 -8.26
N LEU A 87 -19.88 5.46 -8.74
CA LEU A 87 -19.22 5.13 -10.01
C LEU A 87 -20.26 4.98 -11.13
N ASN A 88 -20.65 6.12 -11.70
CA ASN A 88 -21.70 6.20 -12.72
C ASN A 88 -21.20 5.70 -14.08
N GLN A 89 -22.10 5.10 -14.86
CA GLN A 89 -21.84 4.78 -16.24
C GLN A 89 -21.58 6.05 -17.05
N SER A 90 -20.62 6.01 -17.97
CA SER A 90 -20.31 7.11 -18.87
C SER A 90 -19.94 6.59 -20.25
N THR A 91 -20.15 7.40 -21.27
CA THR A 91 -19.76 7.12 -22.66
C THR A 91 -18.70 8.13 -23.08
N GLY A 92 -17.50 7.67 -23.40
CA GLY A 92 -16.39 8.54 -23.79
C GLY A 92 -15.08 7.76 -23.95
N THR A 93 -13.95 8.47 -23.99
CA THR A 93 -12.63 7.82 -24.07
C THR A 93 -12.29 7.16 -22.74
N ALA A 94 -12.48 5.85 -22.68
CA ALA A 94 -12.18 5.06 -21.50
C ALA A 94 -10.70 4.65 -21.44
N LYS A 95 -10.14 4.63 -20.23
CA LYS A 95 -8.77 4.22 -19.92
C LYS A 95 -8.72 2.80 -19.38
N THR A 96 -7.58 2.14 -19.60
CA THR A 96 -7.20 0.86 -18.99
C THR A 96 -5.77 0.95 -18.47
N ALA A 97 -5.38 0.03 -17.60
CA ALA A 97 -3.97 -0.18 -17.30
C ALA A 97 -3.30 -1.05 -18.37
N GLU A 98 -2.04 -0.77 -18.68
CA GLU A 98 -1.20 -1.62 -19.53
C GLU A 98 -0.90 -2.98 -18.86
N THR A 99 -0.61 -2.94 -17.55
CA THR A 99 -0.36 -4.12 -16.72
C THR A 99 -1.22 -4.07 -15.47
N ASN A 100 -1.91 -5.17 -15.17
CA ASN A 100 -2.72 -5.29 -13.96
C ASN A 100 -2.79 -6.74 -13.46
N LEU A 101 -2.28 -6.96 -12.26
CA LEU A 101 -2.33 -8.23 -11.53
C LEU A 101 -3.67 -8.43 -10.81
N LEU A 102 -4.53 -7.39 -10.77
CA LEU A 102 -5.88 -7.56 -10.26
C LEU A 102 -6.74 -8.35 -11.25
N LYS A 103 -7.55 -9.24 -10.68
CA LYS A 103 -8.67 -9.89 -11.36
C LYS A 103 -9.97 -9.41 -10.75
N GLY A 104 -11.03 -9.44 -11.56
CA GLY A 104 -12.34 -8.97 -11.18
C GLY A 104 -13.34 -10.10 -11.14
N THR A 105 -14.11 -10.20 -10.07
CA THR A 105 -15.35 -10.99 -10.09
C THR A 105 -16.41 -10.24 -10.90
N LYS A 106 -17.40 -10.98 -11.43
CA LYS A 106 -18.50 -10.44 -12.25
C LYS A 106 -19.80 -10.47 -11.46
N ASP A 107 -20.91 -10.82 -12.11
CA ASP A 107 -22.26 -10.96 -11.53
C ASP A 107 -22.38 -12.04 -10.44
N LYS A 108 -21.35 -12.89 -10.27
CA LYS A 108 -21.32 -13.96 -9.27
C LYS A 108 -20.05 -13.91 -8.42
N SER A 109 -20.20 -14.33 -7.17
CA SER A 109 -19.07 -14.61 -6.27
C SER A 109 -18.25 -15.79 -6.80
N ILE A 110 -16.94 -15.79 -6.54
CA ILE A 110 -16.06 -16.93 -6.83
C ILE A 110 -15.60 -17.61 -5.54
N GLN A 111 -15.16 -18.86 -5.65
CA GLN A 111 -14.47 -19.53 -4.56
C GLN A 111 -13.09 -18.89 -4.36
N ASN A 112 -12.73 -18.67 -3.10
CA ASN A 112 -11.43 -18.16 -2.76
C ASN A 112 -10.34 -19.24 -2.95
N SER A 113 -9.09 -18.83 -3.18
CA SER A 113 -7.95 -19.71 -3.39
C SER A 113 -6.74 -19.21 -2.59
N ALA A 114 -5.76 -20.09 -2.34
CA ALA A 114 -4.55 -19.74 -1.60
C ALA A 114 -3.71 -18.63 -2.27
N ASN A 115 -3.88 -18.44 -3.59
CA ASN A 115 -3.17 -17.43 -4.38
C ASN A 115 -3.96 -16.13 -4.54
N TYR A 116 -5.15 -16.02 -3.94
CA TYR A 116 -6.00 -14.83 -4.03
C TYR A 116 -5.86 -14.00 -2.76
N TYR A 117 -5.67 -12.70 -2.97
CA TYR A 117 -5.50 -11.73 -1.90
C TYR A 117 -6.56 -10.64 -2.05
N VAL A 118 -7.20 -10.29 -0.93
CA VAL A 118 -8.29 -9.30 -0.89
C VAL A 118 -7.83 -8.06 -0.14
N LEU A 119 -8.38 -6.90 -0.51
CA LEU A 119 -8.09 -5.65 0.18
C LEU A 119 -8.52 -5.74 1.66
N GLY A 120 -7.64 -5.34 2.56
CA GLY A 120 -7.92 -5.26 3.98
C GLY A 120 -6.78 -4.64 4.77
N LEU A 121 -7.00 -4.52 6.07
CA LEU A 121 -5.93 -4.22 7.03
C LEU A 121 -5.30 -5.54 7.48
N ASN A 122 -3.98 -5.53 7.70
CA ASN A 122 -3.35 -6.65 8.39
C ASN A 122 -3.86 -6.70 9.84
N ASN A 123 -4.41 -7.85 10.23
CA ASN A 123 -4.97 -8.07 11.56
C ASN A 123 -4.01 -8.87 12.47
N ASN A 124 -2.70 -8.78 12.24
CA ASN A 124 -1.73 -9.46 13.11
C ASN A 124 -1.71 -8.79 14.49
N THR A 125 -2.37 -9.43 15.45
CA THR A 125 -2.61 -8.96 16.82
C THR A 125 -1.36 -8.83 17.70
N ASN A 126 -0.19 -9.20 17.20
CA ASN A 126 1.01 -9.39 18.03
C ASN A 126 1.99 -8.20 18.03
N SER A 127 1.65 -7.07 17.43
CA SER A 127 2.40 -5.81 17.63
C SER A 127 1.59 -4.61 17.15
N ASP A 128 1.73 -3.47 17.84
CA ASP A 128 1.13 -2.18 17.51
C ASP A 128 1.55 -1.59 16.13
N GLN A 129 2.29 -2.35 15.30
CA GLN A 129 2.93 -1.90 14.06
C GLN A 129 2.31 -2.42 12.76
N TYR A 130 1.14 -3.07 12.76
CA TYR A 130 0.63 -3.70 11.53
C TYR A 130 -0.83 -3.46 11.16
N ASN A 131 -1.41 -2.27 11.39
CA ASN A 131 -2.65 -1.87 10.70
C ASN A 131 -2.36 -1.36 9.27
N LYS A 132 -1.51 -2.06 8.51
CA LYS A 132 -1.13 -1.65 7.16
C LYS A 132 -2.21 -2.08 6.16
N LEU A 133 -2.68 -1.13 5.36
CA LEU A 133 -3.60 -1.40 4.26
C LEU A 133 -2.87 -2.13 3.11
N GLY A 134 -3.50 -3.18 2.60
CA GLY A 134 -2.89 -4.02 1.58
C GLY A 134 -3.80 -5.12 1.07
N PHE A 135 -3.26 -5.97 0.21
CA PHE A 135 -3.89 -7.19 -0.24
C PHE A 135 -3.42 -8.36 0.62
N TRP A 136 -4.33 -8.99 1.35
CA TRP A 136 -4.02 -10.04 2.32
C TRP A 136 -4.74 -11.34 1.96
N ARG A 137 -4.12 -12.47 2.32
CA ARG A 137 -4.85 -13.75 2.30
C ARG A 137 -5.99 -13.66 3.30
N THR A 138 -7.13 -14.25 2.94
CA THR A 138 -8.30 -14.31 3.82
C THR A 138 -8.77 -15.74 3.99
N ASN A 139 -9.28 -16.05 5.18
CA ASN A 139 -9.95 -17.32 5.47
C ASN A 139 -11.40 -17.35 4.96
N ASN A 140 -11.90 -16.23 4.40
CA ASN A 140 -13.19 -16.20 3.74
C ASN A 140 -13.19 -17.19 2.56
N SER A 141 -14.21 -18.03 2.49
CA SER A 141 -14.34 -19.06 1.45
C SER A 141 -14.69 -18.49 0.08
N LYS A 142 -15.17 -17.24 0.00
CA LYS A 142 -15.62 -16.59 -1.23
C LYS A 142 -15.15 -15.16 -1.35
N ILE A 143 -15.01 -14.72 -2.59
CA ILE A 143 -14.87 -13.30 -2.97
C ILE A 143 -16.19 -12.88 -3.60
N GLY A 144 -16.80 -11.82 -3.07
CA GLY A 144 -18.10 -11.30 -3.52
C GLY A 144 -18.09 -10.87 -4.99
N ASN A 145 -19.29 -10.68 -5.56
CA ASN A 145 -19.49 -10.18 -6.94
C ASN A 145 -19.01 -8.73 -7.09
N TRP A 146 -18.62 -8.36 -8.32
CA TRP A 146 -18.14 -7.03 -8.71
C TRP A 146 -16.97 -6.48 -7.87
N ARG A 147 -16.10 -7.35 -7.37
CA ARG A 147 -14.91 -7.00 -6.57
C ARG A 147 -13.65 -7.25 -7.37
N ALA A 148 -12.62 -6.43 -7.13
CA ALA A 148 -11.26 -6.75 -7.56
C ALA A 148 -10.46 -7.41 -6.43
N TYR A 149 -9.60 -8.35 -6.81
CA TYR A 149 -8.70 -9.09 -5.92
C TYR A 149 -7.36 -9.30 -6.65
N LEU A 150 -6.28 -9.42 -5.90
CA LEU A 150 -4.96 -9.72 -6.45
C LEU A 150 -4.83 -11.22 -6.65
N ASP A 151 -4.55 -11.64 -7.89
CA ASP A 151 -4.36 -13.04 -8.26
C ASP A 151 -2.90 -13.28 -8.61
N LEU A 152 -2.23 -14.10 -7.79
CA LEU A 152 -0.83 -14.47 -7.99
C LEU A 152 -0.69 -15.95 -8.39
N THR A 153 -1.73 -16.54 -8.99
CA THR A 153 -1.68 -17.90 -9.51
C THR A 153 -0.57 -18.03 -10.56
N GLY A 154 0.26 -19.07 -10.44
CA GLY A 154 1.42 -19.27 -11.31
C GLY A 154 2.69 -18.56 -10.83
N THR A 155 2.64 -17.80 -9.72
CA THR A 155 3.83 -17.27 -9.05
C THR A 155 4.24 -18.16 -7.87
N THR A 156 5.49 -18.05 -7.43
CA THR A 156 6.05 -18.84 -6.31
C THR A 156 5.90 -18.15 -4.95
N SER A 157 5.05 -17.12 -4.83
CA SER A 157 4.98 -16.31 -3.61
C SER A 157 4.22 -17.00 -2.47
N ASN A 158 4.91 -17.22 -1.35
CA ASN A 158 4.34 -17.66 -0.08
C ASN A 158 3.99 -16.50 0.87
N ALA A 159 4.01 -15.26 0.37
CA ALA A 159 3.71 -14.08 1.17
C ALA A 159 2.31 -14.14 1.78
N LYS A 160 2.15 -13.65 3.02
CA LYS A 160 0.84 -13.56 3.68
C LYS A 160 0.01 -12.36 3.21
N GLY A 161 0.66 -11.35 2.65
CA GLY A 161 0.03 -10.21 2.01
C GLY A 161 1.05 -9.19 1.52
N PHE A 162 0.52 -8.15 0.88
CA PHE A 162 1.27 -7.10 0.19
C PHE A 162 0.70 -5.73 0.54
N ILE A 163 1.53 -4.86 1.10
CA ILE A 163 1.19 -3.49 1.47
C ILE A 163 1.10 -2.64 0.22
N LEU A 164 0.15 -1.72 0.17
CA LEU A 164 0.04 -0.78 -0.94
C LEU A 164 1.27 0.12 -1.01
N SER A 165 1.88 0.21 -2.19
CA SER A 165 3.04 1.07 -2.46
C SER A 165 2.78 1.87 -3.72
N TRP A 166 2.80 3.19 -3.62
CA TRP A 166 2.75 4.06 -4.79
C TRP A 166 4.09 3.98 -5.52
N ASP A 167 4.06 3.84 -6.84
CA ASP A 167 5.26 3.89 -7.67
C ASP A 167 5.89 5.30 -7.59
N THR A 168 6.70 5.47 -6.56
CA THR A 168 7.81 6.41 -6.34
C THR A 168 8.19 6.30 -4.86
N PHE A 169 8.77 5.16 -4.46
CA PHE A 169 9.55 5.13 -3.23
C PHE A 169 10.96 4.64 -3.57
N ALA A 170 11.76 5.54 -4.12
CA ALA A 170 13.08 5.70 -3.53
C ALA A 170 12.80 6.26 -2.12
N PRO A 171 13.04 5.50 -1.04
CA PRO A 171 13.07 6.10 0.28
C PRO A 171 14.17 7.17 0.23
N THR A 172 13.83 8.45 0.31
CA THR A 172 14.79 9.43 0.86
C THR A 172 14.86 9.31 2.38
N GLY A 173 14.15 8.34 2.97
CA GLY A 173 14.37 7.85 4.32
C GLY A 173 15.69 7.12 4.40
N ILE A 174 16.63 7.69 5.16
CA ILE A 174 17.90 7.09 5.61
C ILE A 174 17.72 5.58 5.79
N SER A 175 18.21 4.79 4.83
CA SER A 175 18.06 3.32 4.84
C SER A 175 19.07 2.64 5.75
N GLN A 176 19.98 3.40 6.35
CA GLN A 176 20.90 2.93 7.35
C GLN A 176 21.50 4.17 8.01
N VAL A 177 21.26 4.37 9.30
CA VAL A 177 22.35 4.93 10.09
C VAL A 177 23.36 3.79 10.10
N GLU A 178 24.41 3.88 9.27
CA GLU A 178 25.61 3.15 9.58
C GLU A 178 25.97 3.57 11.02
N THR A 179 25.61 2.74 12.00
CA THR A 179 26.39 2.69 13.22
C THR A 179 27.76 2.26 12.74
N THR A 180 28.59 3.24 12.40
CA THR A 180 30.01 3.08 12.23
C THR A 180 30.45 2.30 13.46
N GLN A 181 30.71 1.01 13.27
CA GLN A 181 31.44 0.22 14.24
C GLN A 181 32.66 1.05 14.56
N GLY A 182 32.78 1.44 15.83
CA GLY A 182 33.71 2.47 16.26
C GLY A 182 35.08 2.20 15.68
N LYS A 183 35.64 3.17 14.94
CA LYS A 183 37.06 3.14 14.64
C LYS A 183 37.77 3.00 15.99
N VAL A 184 38.62 1.99 16.11
CA VAL A 184 39.32 1.63 17.35
C VAL A 184 40.19 2.79 17.88
N ASN A 185 40.42 3.83 17.07
CA ASN A 185 41.18 5.04 17.37
C ASN A 185 40.37 6.35 17.25
N THR A 186 39.06 6.35 17.51
CA THR A 186 38.31 7.62 17.50
C THR A 186 38.75 8.51 18.67
N PRO A 187 39.08 9.80 18.45
CA PRO A 187 39.49 10.70 19.52
C PRO A 187 38.40 10.89 20.60
N TRP A 188 38.82 11.35 21.77
CA TRP A 188 37.92 11.79 22.83
C TRP A 188 37.76 13.30 22.74
N TYR A 189 36.64 13.85 23.22
CA TYR A 189 36.45 15.30 23.27
C TYR A 189 35.88 15.71 24.63
N THR A 190 36.24 16.92 25.08
CA THR A 190 35.52 17.60 26.16
C THR A 190 34.12 18.02 25.69
N LEU A 191 33.24 18.36 26.63
CA LEU A 191 31.89 18.83 26.29
C LEU A 191 31.90 20.12 25.46
N ASP A 192 32.93 20.95 25.62
CA ASP A 192 33.15 22.18 24.83
C ASP A 192 33.79 21.92 23.45
N GLY A 193 34.00 20.64 23.07
CA GLY A 193 34.47 20.25 21.75
C GLY A 193 36.00 20.22 21.56
N ARG A 194 36.80 20.26 22.64
CA ARG A 194 38.26 20.13 22.53
C ARG A 194 38.68 18.67 22.41
N GLU A 195 39.50 18.35 21.40
CA GLU A 195 40.04 17.00 21.19
C GLU A 195 41.03 16.58 22.28
N LEU A 196 40.93 15.32 22.68
CA LEU A 196 41.76 14.59 23.64
C LEU A 196 42.29 13.34 22.93
N GLY A 197 43.62 13.21 22.89
CA GLY A 197 44.27 12.09 22.19
C GLY A 197 44.11 10.72 22.88
N THR A 198 43.63 10.69 24.13
CA THR A 198 43.44 9.46 24.91
C THR A 198 42.17 9.54 25.75
N LYS A 199 41.72 8.38 26.26
CA LYS A 199 40.59 8.31 27.18
C LYS A 199 40.83 9.20 28.42
N PRO A 200 39.90 10.09 28.78
CA PRO A 200 40.01 10.94 29.96
C PRO A 200 40.09 10.12 31.26
N SER A 201 40.94 10.56 32.19
CA SER A 201 41.10 9.97 33.53
C SER A 201 40.33 10.72 34.62
N GLN A 202 39.79 11.90 34.30
CA GLN A 202 39.00 12.71 35.22
C GLN A 202 37.51 12.38 35.13
N ARG A 203 36.81 12.52 36.25
CA ARG A 203 35.36 12.37 36.29
C ARG A 203 34.70 13.50 35.50
N GLY A 204 33.74 13.17 34.64
CA GLY A 204 33.06 14.16 33.83
C GLY A 204 32.31 13.58 32.64
N VAL A 205 31.64 14.46 31.89
CA VAL A 205 30.96 14.13 30.63
C VAL A 205 31.88 14.43 29.47
N TYR A 206 32.05 13.46 28.59
CA TYR A 206 32.91 13.52 27.42
C TYR A 206 32.16 13.06 26.17
N ILE A 207 32.69 13.37 25.00
CA ILE A 207 32.16 12.87 23.73
C ILE A 207 33.16 11.87 23.16
N HIS A 208 32.69 10.67 22.83
CA HIS A 208 33.49 9.66 22.16
C HIS A 208 32.62 8.95 21.11
N ASN A 209 33.13 8.82 19.89
CA ASN A 209 32.40 8.25 18.76
C ASN A 209 31.01 8.89 18.55
N GLY A 210 30.92 10.22 18.69
CA GLY A 210 29.67 10.98 18.53
C GLY A 210 28.65 10.80 19.66
N LYS A 211 28.98 10.06 20.73
CA LYS A 211 28.09 9.81 21.87
C LYS A 211 28.61 10.47 23.13
N LYS A 212 27.70 10.97 23.98
CA LYS A 212 28.02 11.44 25.33
C LYS A 212 28.33 10.23 26.22
N VAL A 213 29.48 10.25 26.88
CA VAL A 213 29.97 9.22 27.79
C VAL A 213 30.31 9.86 29.12
N ILE A 214 29.85 9.26 30.22
CA ILE A 214 30.19 9.69 31.57
C ILE A 214 31.37 8.85 32.05
N ILE A 215 32.47 9.51 32.42
CA ILE A 215 33.56 8.88 33.15
C ILE A 215 33.30 9.13 34.63
N SER A 216 33.08 8.04 35.37
CA SER A 216 33.13 8.00 36.82
C SER A 216 34.30 7.12 37.23
N ASN A 217 35.10 7.54 38.22
CA ASN A 217 36.12 6.63 38.77
C ASN A 217 35.39 5.52 39.51
N GLN A 218 35.79 4.26 39.26
CA GLN A 218 35.50 3.15 40.16
C GLN A 218 36.14 3.39 41.52
#